data_AF-A0A7S3J913-F1
#
_entry.id   AF-A0A7S3J913-F1
#
_cell.length_a   1.000
_cell.length_b   1.000
_cell.length_c   1.000
_cell.angle_alpha   90.00
_cell.angle_beta   90.00
_cell.angle_gamma   90.00
#
_symmetry.space_group_name_H-M   'P 1'
#
loop_
_entity.id
_entity.type
_entity.pdbx_description
1 polymer ?
#
loop_
_entity_poly.entity_id
_entity_poly.type
_entity_poly.pdbx_seq_one_letter_code
_entity_poly.pdbx_strand_id
1 'polypeptide(L)'
;KISFDEFLRAVRGNLNARRLEMVNMAYAVLDKSGDGLVTIEDIMMAYDPTYHPDFASGRKTKEEVLREFMTVWETHRKDGIVTHEEFEDYYKDISASIDSDDYFELMIRNAWHIAGGEGVCENTTIKRVLKTNADGSQEVVMVENDLGKRDFGKQSYGKIDI
;
A
#
# COMPACT_ATOMS: atom_id res chain seq x y z
N LYS A 1 32.70 13.45 -1.22
CA LYS A 1 31.90 14.54 -1.81
C LYS A 1 30.45 14.08 -1.68
N ILE A 2 29.62 14.75 -0.89
CA ILE A 2 28.24 14.34 -0.63
C ILE A 2 27.38 14.82 -1.80
N SER A 3 26.50 13.97 -2.35
CA SER A 3 25.55 14.38 -3.39
C SER A 3 24.46 15.30 -2.81
N PHE A 4 23.78 16.08 -3.66
CA PHE A 4 22.67 16.93 -3.18
C PHE A 4 21.57 16.08 -2.51
N ASP A 5 21.28 14.90 -3.07
CA ASP A 5 20.27 13.98 -2.55
C ASP A 5 20.70 13.35 -1.22
N GLU A 6 21.97 13.00 -1.07
CA GLU A 6 22.57 12.52 0.19
C GLU A 6 22.54 13.60 1.28
N PHE A 7 22.81 14.86 0.91
CA PHE A 7 22.71 15.98 1.83
C PHE A 7 21.26 16.18 2.30
N LEU A 8 20.31 16.17 1.36
CA LEU A 8 18.90 16.22 1.72
C LEU A 8 18.54 15.04 2.62
N ARG A 9 18.96 13.80 2.31
CA ARG A 9 18.78 12.57 3.13
C ARG A 9 19.22 12.78 4.57
N ALA A 10 20.39 13.38 4.76
CA ALA A 10 20.93 13.64 6.09
C ALA A 10 20.11 14.68 6.88
N VAL A 11 19.48 15.64 6.21
CA VAL A 11 18.72 16.74 6.86
C VAL A 11 17.29 16.33 7.23
N ARG A 12 16.67 15.39 6.52
CA ARG A 12 15.25 14.97 6.73
C ARG A 12 15.00 14.32 8.09
N GLY A 13 16.04 13.73 8.68
CA GLY A 13 15.92 12.93 9.90
C GLY A 13 15.29 11.56 9.67
N ASN A 14 15.09 10.82 10.76
CA ASN A 14 14.50 9.47 10.74
C ASN A 14 13.01 9.52 11.09
N LEU A 15 12.27 8.50 10.65
CA LEU A 15 10.92 8.26 11.11
C LEU A 15 10.92 7.99 12.62
N ASN A 16 9.96 8.58 13.34
CA ASN A 16 9.69 8.14 14.70
C ASN A 16 9.05 6.73 14.69
N ALA A 17 9.00 6.07 15.85
CA ALA A 17 8.54 4.69 15.95
C ALA A 17 7.11 4.47 15.41
N ARG A 18 6.20 5.42 15.64
CA ARG A 18 4.81 5.34 15.18
C ARG A 18 4.71 5.41 13.66
N ARG A 19 5.45 6.33 13.03
CA ARG A 19 5.49 6.44 11.56
C ARG A 19 6.17 5.22 10.93
N LEU A 20 7.23 4.72 11.55
CA LEU A 20 7.93 3.52 11.09
C LEU A 20 7.02 2.28 11.13
N GLU A 21 6.21 2.13 12.18
CA GLU A 21 5.23 1.04 12.27
C GLU A 21 4.21 1.09 11.12
N MET A 22 3.72 2.28 10.77
CA MET A 22 2.83 2.45 9.62
C MET A 22 3.50 2.06 8.29
N VAL A 23 4.76 2.47 8.10
CA VAL A 23 5.53 2.11 6.92
C VAL A 23 5.77 0.60 6.84
N ASN A 24 6.07 -0.06 7.97
CA ASN A 24 6.23 -1.51 8.03
C ASN A 24 4.94 -2.25 7.66
N MET A 25 3.80 -1.80 8.18
CA MET A 25 2.50 -2.38 7.82
C MET A 25 2.19 -2.17 6.33
N ALA A 26 2.46 -0.99 5.78
CA ALA A 26 2.27 -0.71 4.36
C ALA A 26 3.17 -1.60 3.47
N TYR A 27 4.42 -1.81 3.88
CA TYR A 27 5.34 -2.70 3.17
C TYR A 27 4.83 -4.15 3.19
N ALA A 28 4.36 -4.64 4.33
CA ALA A 28 3.76 -5.97 4.45
C ALA A 28 2.47 -6.14 3.63
N VAL A 29 1.74 -5.05 3.38
CA VAL A 29 0.58 -5.08 2.46
C VAL A 29 1.05 -5.31 1.02
N LEU A 30 2.20 -4.76 0.62
CA LEU A 30 2.77 -4.93 -0.71
C LEU A 30 3.45 -6.29 -0.88
N ASP A 31 4.23 -6.76 0.09
CA ASP A 31 4.94 -8.06 0.04
C ASP A 31 3.95 -9.22 0.15
N LYS A 32 3.37 -9.62 -0.98
CA LYS A 32 2.39 -10.71 -1.04
C LYS A 32 3.07 -12.07 -0.94
N SER A 33 4.33 -12.16 -1.37
CA SER A 33 5.13 -13.37 -1.27
C SER A 33 5.55 -13.68 0.18
N GLY A 34 5.75 -12.65 1.00
CA GLY A 34 6.21 -12.74 2.38
C GLY A 34 7.71 -13.03 2.52
N ASP A 35 8.50 -12.79 1.48
CA ASP A 35 9.95 -13.05 1.47
C ASP A 35 10.79 -11.84 1.91
N GLY A 36 10.13 -10.71 2.23
CA GLY A 36 10.76 -9.47 2.67
C GLY A 36 11.25 -8.59 1.52
N LEU A 37 10.91 -8.93 0.27
CA LEU A 37 11.21 -8.16 -0.94
C LEU A 37 9.92 -7.91 -1.73
N VAL A 38 9.69 -6.68 -2.16
CA VAL A 38 8.54 -6.36 -3.01
C VAL A 38 8.98 -6.41 -4.47
N THR A 39 8.53 -7.45 -5.17
CA THR A 39 8.82 -7.69 -6.59
C THR A 39 7.74 -7.15 -7.51
N ILE A 40 7.97 -7.18 -8.83
CA ILE A 40 6.93 -6.83 -9.80
C ILE A 40 5.72 -7.76 -9.72
N GLU A 41 5.94 -9.03 -9.39
CA GLU A 41 4.89 -10.02 -9.16
C GLU A 41 3.99 -9.63 -7.97
N ASP A 42 4.59 -9.12 -6.89
CA ASP A 42 3.86 -8.59 -5.73
C ASP A 42 2.98 -7.40 -6.11
N ILE A 43 3.54 -6.44 -6.84
CA ILE A 43 2.79 -5.27 -7.33
C ILE A 43 1.66 -5.70 -8.28
N MET A 44 1.88 -6.69 -9.14
CA MET A 44 0.85 -7.23 -10.04
C MET A 44 -0.37 -7.81 -9.31
N MET A 45 -0.18 -8.32 -8.09
CA MET A 45 -1.26 -8.84 -7.27
C MET A 45 -2.01 -7.73 -6.52
N ALA A 46 -1.34 -6.62 -6.22
CA ALA A 46 -1.92 -5.49 -5.48
C ALA A 46 -2.52 -4.38 -6.39
N TYR A 47 -2.06 -4.25 -7.63
CA TYR A 47 -2.40 -3.16 -8.54
C TYR A 47 -2.91 -3.66 -9.90
N ASP A 48 -4.03 -3.09 -10.36
CA ASP A 48 -4.58 -3.35 -11.69
C ASP A 48 -4.19 -2.22 -12.67
N PRO A 49 -3.22 -2.46 -13.58
CA PRO A 49 -2.71 -1.45 -14.51
C PRO A 49 -3.64 -1.23 -15.71
N THR A 50 -4.75 -1.97 -15.84
CA THR A 50 -5.67 -1.84 -16.99
C THR A 50 -6.32 -0.45 -17.09
N TYR A 51 -6.40 0.27 -15.97
CA TYR A 51 -6.92 1.63 -15.89
C TYR A 51 -5.88 2.72 -16.19
N HIS A 52 -4.61 2.35 -16.38
CA HIS A 52 -3.57 3.31 -16.71
C HIS A 52 -3.77 3.84 -18.15
N PRO A 53 -3.79 5.17 -18.38
CA PRO A 53 -4.06 5.73 -19.71
C PRO A 53 -3.13 5.21 -20.82
N ASP A 54 -1.86 4.96 -20.49
CA ASP A 54 -0.88 4.45 -21.47
C ASP A 54 -1.10 2.96 -21.80
N PHE A 55 -1.62 2.18 -20.86
CA PHE A 55 -1.99 0.80 -21.13
C PHE A 55 -3.28 0.76 -21.95
N ALA A 56 -4.29 1.54 -21.55
CA ALA A 56 -5.57 1.61 -22.27
C ALA A 56 -5.43 2.10 -23.71
N SER A 57 -4.45 2.97 -23.98
CA SER A 57 -4.11 3.44 -25.34
C SER A 57 -3.17 2.51 -26.11
N GLY A 58 -2.70 1.41 -25.51
CA GLY A 58 -1.75 0.47 -26.12
C GLY A 58 -0.33 1.02 -26.29
N ARG A 59 0.00 2.14 -25.63
CA ARG A 59 1.33 2.78 -25.69
C ARG A 59 2.37 2.07 -24.83
N LYS A 60 1.93 1.44 -23.74
CA LYS A 60 2.78 0.67 -22.82
C LYS A 60 2.17 -0.69 -22.54
N THR A 61 3.01 -1.71 -22.36
CA THR A 61 2.57 -3.01 -21.86
C THR A 61 2.22 -2.93 -20.37
N LYS A 62 1.58 -3.99 -19.85
CA LYS A 62 1.27 -4.12 -18.42
C LYS A 62 2.55 -3.99 -17.58
N GLU A 63 3.58 -4.72 -17.99
CA GLU A 63 4.88 -4.77 -17.31
C GLU A 63 5.59 -3.43 -17.34
N GLU A 64 5.51 -2.67 -18.44
CA GLU A 64 6.11 -1.33 -18.55
C GLU A 64 5.47 -0.33 -17.59
N VAL A 65 4.13 -0.34 -17.48
CA VAL A 65 3.40 0.51 -16.52
C VAL A 65 3.77 0.14 -15.08
N LEU A 66 3.86 -1.14 -14.77
CA LEU A 66 4.20 -1.62 -13.43
C LEU A 66 5.65 -1.29 -13.06
N ARG A 67 6.59 -1.45 -13.98
CA ARG A 67 8.00 -1.05 -13.77
C ARG A 67 8.12 0.44 -13.51
N GLU A 68 7.43 1.27 -14.31
CA GLU A 68 7.41 2.72 -14.10
C GLU A 68 6.85 3.07 -12.72
N PHE A 69 5.78 2.40 -12.30
CA PHE A 69 5.21 2.56 -10.97
C PHE A 69 6.21 2.18 -9.86
N MET A 70 6.95 1.07 -10.01
CA MET A 70 7.98 0.66 -9.04
C MET A 70 9.12 1.68 -8.92
N THR A 71 9.44 2.40 -10.00
CA THR A 71 10.51 3.41 -9.96
C THR A 71 10.26 4.55 -8.98
N VAL A 72 9.04 4.69 -8.47
CA VAL A 72 8.71 5.64 -7.40
C VAL A 72 9.46 5.31 -6.11
N TRP A 73 9.68 4.03 -5.81
CA TRP A 73 10.36 3.57 -4.58
C TRP A 73 11.81 3.14 -4.82
N GLU A 74 12.15 2.65 -6.01
CA GLU A 74 13.52 2.23 -6.37
C GLU A 74 14.50 3.41 -6.47
N THR A 75 14.83 3.98 -5.31
CA THR A 75 15.68 5.17 -5.21
C THR A 75 17.17 4.82 -5.19
N HIS A 76 17.55 3.60 -4.80
CA HIS A 76 18.96 3.18 -4.74
C HIS A 76 19.34 2.44 -6.02
N ARG A 77 18.53 1.45 -6.41
CA ARG A 77 18.76 0.64 -7.61
C ARG A 77 17.44 0.32 -8.29
N LYS A 78 17.43 0.40 -9.62
CA LYS A 78 16.28 0.02 -10.47
C LYS A 78 16.46 -1.41 -10.96
N ASP A 79 16.41 -2.37 -10.06
CA ASP A 79 16.63 -3.80 -10.35
C ASP A 79 15.33 -4.63 -10.40
N GLY A 80 14.18 -3.97 -10.27
CA GLY A 80 12.86 -4.58 -10.24
C GLY A 80 12.46 -5.08 -8.85
N ILE A 81 13.16 -4.65 -7.80
CA ILE A 81 12.91 -5.04 -6.42
C ILE A 81 12.87 -3.79 -5.55
N VAL A 82 11.77 -3.59 -4.84
CA VAL A 82 11.65 -2.52 -3.85
C VAL A 82 12.02 -3.10 -2.49
N THR A 83 13.20 -2.77 -2.00
CA THR A 83 13.64 -3.17 -0.66
C THR A 83 12.89 -2.40 0.43
N HIS A 84 12.84 -2.96 1.64
CA HIS A 84 12.24 -2.26 2.79
C HIS A 84 12.94 -0.91 3.06
N GLU A 85 14.28 -0.86 2.94
CA GLU A 85 15.06 0.36 3.11
C GLU A 85 14.69 1.44 2.08
N GLU A 86 14.53 1.07 0.80
CA GLU A 86 14.10 1.99 -0.25
C GLU A 86 12.69 2.53 -0.02
N PHE A 87 11.79 1.67 0.44
CA PHE A 87 10.42 2.06 0.78
C PHE A 87 10.40 2.99 2.01
N GLU A 88 11.19 2.70 3.04
CA GLU A 88 11.34 3.55 4.21
C GLU A 88 11.91 4.91 3.85
N ASP A 89 12.97 4.96 3.02
CA ASP A 89 13.59 6.20 2.57
C ASP A 89 12.63 7.08 1.76
N TYR A 90 11.78 6.46 0.92
CA TYR A 90 10.69 7.17 0.26
C TYR A 90 9.72 7.80 1.28
N TYR A 91 9.33 7.07 2.33
CA TYR A 91 8.44 7.62 3.34
C TYR A 91 9.10 8.60 4.30
N LYS A 92 10.43 8.61 4.45
CA LYS A 92 11.15 9.69 5.13
C LYS A 92 10.93 11.02 4.40
N ASP A 93 10.95 11.02 3.07
CA ASP A 93 10.65 12.22 2.27
C ASP A 93 9.24 12.73 2.48
N ILE A 94 8.25 11.84 2.40
CA ILE A 94 6.85 12.20 2.63
C ILE A 94 6.64 12.67 4.07
N SER A 95 7.22 11.96 5.04
CA SER A 95 7.17 12.28 6.47
C SER A 95 7.74 13.66 6.77
N ALA A 96 8.84 14.06 6.13
CA ALA A 96 9.46 15.37 6.33
C ALA A 96 8.56 16.54 5.90
N SER A 97 7.57 16.28 5.05
CA SER A 97 6.56 17.26 4.63
C SER A 97 5.27 17.25 5.46
N ILE A 98 5.16 16.35 6.45
CA ILE A 98 3.97 16.16 7.28
C ILE A 98 4.29 16.43 8.74
N ASP A 99 3.67 17.48 9.28
CA ASP A 99 3.91 17.90 10.66
C ASP A 99 3.27 16.96 11.70
N SER A 100 2.08 16.43 11.41
CA SER A 100 1.29 15.63 12.37
C SER A 100 1.43 14.13 12.16
N ASP A 101 1.76 13.40 13.21
CA ASP A 101 1.78 11.93 13.21
C ASP A 101 0.40 11.33 12.96
N ASP A 102 -0.67 11.98 13.47
CA ASP A 102 -2.04 11.53 13.24
C ASP A 102 -2.43 11.61 11.77
N TYR A 103 -2.01 12.71 11.11
CA TYR A 103 -2.26 12.87 9.69
C TYR A 103 -1.41 11.90 8.86
N PHE A 104 -0.15 11.68 9.24
CA PHE A 104 0.70 10.66 8.60
C PHE A 104 0.05 9.28 8.71
N GLU A 105 -0.39 8.87 9.90
CA GLU A 105 -1.06 7.61 10.13
C GLU A 105 -2.33 7.46 9.30
N LEU A 106 -3.23 8.47 9.34
CA LEU A 106 -4.45 8.48 8.54
C LEU A 106 -4.14 8.31 7.05
N MET A 107 -3.13 9.03 6.56
CA MET A 107 -2.72 9.03 5.16
C MET A 107 -2.21 7.64 4.74
N ILE A 108 -1.31 7.03 5.53
CA ILE A 108 -0.79 5.69 5.23
C ILE A 108 -1.89 4.64 5.32
N ARG A 109 -2.74 4.68 6.36
CA ARG A 109 -3.86 3.74 6.51
C ARG A 109 -4.79 3.81 5.33
N ASN A 110 -5.15 5.00 4.88
CA ASN A 110 -6.06 5.18 3.75
C ASN A 110 -5.43 4.75 2.43
N ALA A 111 -4.16 5.09 2.20
CA ALA A 111 -3.43 4.74 0.98
C ALA A 111 -3.27 3.22 0.81
N TRP A 112 -3.00 2.51 1.90
CA TRP A 112 -2.70 1.07 1.89
C TRP A 112 -3.82 0.19 2.42
N HIS A 113 -5.00 0.77 2.67
CA HIS A 113 -6.17 0.04 3.16
C HIS A 113 -5.86 -0.75 4.45
N ILE A 114 -5.12 -0.13 5.38
CA ILE A 114 -4.77 -0.71 6.68
C ILE A 114 -5.88 -0.40 7.68
N ALA A 115 -6.54 -1.43 8.20
CA ALA A 115 -7.66 -1.31 9.12
C ALA A 115 -7.24 -0.78 10.50
N GLY A 116 -8.20 -0.21 11.22
CA GLY A 116 -8.00 0.34 12.57
C GLY A 116 -7.71 1.84 12.58
N GLY A 117 -7.02 2.28 13.63
CA GLY A 117 -6.89 3.69 13.98
C GLY A 117 -8.02 4.13 14.92
N GLU A 118 -7.77 5.19 15.69
CA GLU A 118 -8.75 5.78 16.61
C GLU A 118 -9.01 7.24 16.26
N GLY A 119 -10.27 7.67 16.34
CA GLY A 119 -10.68 9.05 16.08
C GLY A 119 -10.27 9.52 14.68
N VAL A 120 -9.44 10.56 14.61
CA VAL A 120 -8.99 11.16 13.34
C VAL A 120 -8.04 10.26 12.53
N CYS A 121 -7.54 9.17 13.12
CA CYS A 121 -6.66 8.23 12.44
C CYS A 121 -7.42 7.02 11.86
N GLU A 122 -8.73 6.90 12.11
CA GLU A 122 -9.50 5.73 11.65
C GLU A 122 -9.51 5.64 10.12
N ASN A 123 -9.22 4.46 9.59
CA ASN A 123 -9.33 4.20 8.16
C ASN A 123 -10.77 4.38 7.68
N THR A 124 -10.93 5.11 6.57
CA THR A 124 -12.23 5.36 5.94
C THR A 124 -12.35 4.83 4.51
N THR A 125 -11.29 4.19 3.98
CA THR A 125 -11.22 3.76 2.57
C THR A 125 -11.52 2.28 2.35
N ILE A 126 -11.36 1.44 3.37
CA ILE A 126 -11.66 0.00 3.27
C ILE A 126 -13.16 -0.20 3.04
N LYS A 127 -13.49 -1.00 2.04
CA LYS A 127 -14.88 -1.33 1.72
C LYS A 127 -15.54 -2.07 2.89
N ARG A 128 -16.73 -1.61 3.27
CA ARG A 128 -17.57 -2.26 4.30
C ARG A 128 -18.78 -2.90 3.63
N VAL A 129 -19.09 -4.15 3.95
CA VAL A 129 -20.21 -4.92 3.37
C VAL A 129 -21.11 -5.49 4.45
N LEU A 130 -22.39 -5.67 4.12
CA LEU A 130 -23.34 -6.34 4.99
C LEU A 130 -23.19 -7.86 4.85
N LYS A 131 -22.74 -8.52 5.91
CA LYS A 131 -22.65 -9.97 6.01
C LYS A 131 -23.90 -10.50 6.71
N THR A 132 -24.50 -11.54 6.16
CA THR A 132 -25.57 -12.30 6.81
C THR A 132 -24.98 -13.57 7.38
N ASN A 133 -25.09 -13.75 8.69
CA ASN A 133 -24.62 -14.92 9.42
C ASN A 133 -25.59 -16.10 9.24
N ALA A 134 -25.14 -17.30 9.63
CA ALA A 134 -25.92 -18.54 9.50
C ALA A 134 -27.22 -18.53 10.32
N ASP A 135 -27.28 -17.74 11.39
CA ASP A 135 -28.46 -17.55 12.24
C ASP A 135 -29.44 -16.48 11.70
N GLY A 136 -29.14 -15.88 10.54
CA GLY A 136 -29.92 -14.81 9.94
C GLY A 136 -29.61 -13.42 10.50
N SER A 137 -28.74 -13.30 11.50
CA SER A 137 -28.25 -12.00 11.97
C SER A 137 -27.40 -11.33 10.89
N GLN A 138 -27.38 -10.00 10.91
CA GLN A 138 -26.61 -9.21 9.95
C GLN A 138 -25.62 -8.31 10.69
N GLU A 139 -24.42 -8.22 10.14
CA GLU A 139 -23.36 -7.36 10.64
C GLU A 139 -22.63 -6.67 9.47
N VAL A 140 -22.17 -5.44 9.70
CA VAL A 140 -21.31 -4.74 8.75
C VAL A 140 -19.86 -5.13 9.04
N VAL A 141 -19.20 -5.74 8.05
CA VAL A 141 -17.81 -6.19 8.17
C VAL A 141 -16.93 -5.47 7.18
N MET A 142 -15.67 -5.25 7.55
CA MET A 142 -14.64 -4.77 6.62
C MET A 142 -14.25 -5.91 5.67
N VAL A 143 -14.03 -5.57 4.40
CA VAL A 143 -13.52 -6.53 3.42
C VAL A 143 -12.00 -6.60 3.59
N GLU A 144 -11.51 -7.79 3.93
CA GLU A 144 -10.06 -8.02 4.05
C GLU A 144 -9.38 -8.01 2.68
N ASN A 145 -8.18 -7.40 2.61
CA ASN A 145 -7.33 -7.38 1.42
C ASN A 145 -8.08 -6.89 0.16
N ASP A 146 -8.84 -5.79 0.31
CA ASP A 146 -9.59 -5.17 -0.78
C ASP A 146 -8.73 -4.25 -1.67
N LEU A 147 -7.47 -4.00 -1.29
CA LEU A 147 -6.51 -3.28 -2.11
C LEU A 147 -6.39 -3.93 -3.50
N GLY A 148 -6.68 -3.17 -4.55
CA GLY A 148 -6.68 -3.63 -5.94
C GLY A 148 -7.92 -4.44 -6.38
N LYS A 149 -8.81 -4.85 -5.46
CA LYS A 149 -10.00 -5.66 -5.79
C LYS A 149 -11.24 -4.78 -5.93
N ARG A 150 -11.58 -4.41 -7.18
CA ARG A 150 -12.76 -3.55 -7.45
C ARG A 150 -14.07 -4.31 -7.64
N ASP A 151 -14.04 -5.61 -7.99
CA ASP A 151 -15.24 -6.41 -8.21
C ASP A 151 -15.41 -7.55 -7.20
N PHE A 152 -16.37 -7.35 -6.29
CA PHE A 152 -17.08 -8.43 -5.61
C PHE A 152 -18.49 -8.51 -6.21
N GLY A 153 -18.57 -8.71 -7.53
CA GLY A 153 -19.84 -9.06 -8.16
C GLY A 153 -20.34 -10.36 -7.53
N LYS A 154 -21.32 -10.26 -6.61
CA LYS A 154 -21.99 -11.37 -5.93
C LYS A 154 -21.08 -12.59 -5.72
N GLN A 155 -19.97 -12.45 -4.97
CA GLN A 155 -19.31 -13.64 -4.45
C GLN A 155 -20.23 -14.22 -3.38
N SER A 156 -21.01 -15.22 -3.76
CA SER A 156 -21.55 -16.17 -2.81
C SER A 156 -20.36 -16.72 -2.04
N TYR A 157 -20.18 -16.28 -0.80
CA TYR A 157 -19.25 -16.92 0.11
C TYR A 157 -19.69 -18.39 0.20
N GLY A 158 -18.92 -19.25 -0.48
CA GLY A 158 -19.03 -20.68 -0.32
C GLY A 158 -18.87 -21.00 1.15
N LYS A 159 -19.69 -21.93 1.62
CA LYS A 159 -19.64 -22.48 2.98
C LYS A 159 -18.19 -22.67 3.40
N ILE A 160 -17.79 -21.96 4.46
CA ILE A 160 -16.64 -22.36 5.25
C ILE A 160 -17.18 -23.44 6.16
N ASP A 161 -16.93 -24.70 5.83
CA ASP A 161 -17.18 -25.83 6.72
C ASP A 161 -16.16 -25.73 7.87
N ILE A 162 -16.67 -25.73 9.10
CA ILE A 162 -15.91 -25.86 10.35
C ILE A 162 -15.73 -27.35 10.63
#